data_AF-A0A6A8GBI6-F1
#
_entry.id   AF-A0A6A8GBI6-F1
#
_cell.length_a   1.000
_cell.length_b   1.000
_cell.length_c   1.000
_cell.angle_alpha   90.00
_cell.angle_beta   90.00
_cell.angle_gamma   90.00
#
_symmetry.space_group_name_H-M   'P 1'
#
loop_
_entity.id
_entity.type
_entity.pdbx_description
1 polymer ?
#
loop_
_entity_poly.entity_id
_entity_poly.type
_entity_poly.pdbx_seq_one_letter_code
_entity_poly.pdbx_strand_id
1 'polypeptide(L)'
;MTTGPVSDRGFGPARHAELALLLEVAGTPKPGNVDRKRDLSDLHFEHFLTGAVGSASGLRLAEDGATVGAAFETAVEGMSRQGGGNTQFGCLLLLVPLVRAAAAGALSPDGVTDVVRSTTVDDAVSFYRAFEHVDVAVGDPPEDAPDLDVRRGAGAESALREQSLTLFDVMERSAERDANAREWAGGFERTFRAAESILEGDGPVTDRVARAFLDLLTEEPDTLVVTNHGEAVARDVMDRAAAVSDLDAAEELAESFVAEGINPGTTADIVCAATFVALERGVPL
;
A
#
# COMPACT_ATOMS: atom_id res chain seq x y z
N MET A 1 -19.13 -22.03 -15.94
CA MET A 1 -19.88 -20.76 -15.88
C MET A 1 -18.87 -19.72 -15.45
N THR A 2 -18.47 -18.81 -16.32
CA THR A 2 -17.69 -17.64 -15.90
C THR A 2 -18.62 -16.79 -15.06
N THR A 3 -18.50 -16.92 -13.74
CA THR A 3 -19.12 -15.98 -12.80
C THR A 3 -18.59 -14.60 -13.18
N GLY A 4 -19.49 -13.65 -13.42
CA GLY A 4 -19.11 -12.28 -13.80
C GLY A 4 -18.17 -11.63 -12.77
N PRO A 5 -17.62 -10.46 -13.12
CA PRO A 5 -16.79 -9.64 -12.25
C PRO A 5 -17.29 -9.60 -10.81
N VAL A 6 -16.38 -9.58 -9.84
CA VAL A 6 -16.77 -9.48 -8.42
C VAL A 6 -17.48 -8.16 -8.11
N SER A 7 -17.16 -7.10 -8.86
CA SER A 7 -17.89 -5.83 -8.87
C SER A 7 -19.40 -5.98 -9.12
N ASP A 8 -19.81 -6.99 -9.90
CA ASP A 8 -21.21 -7.20 -10.26
C ASP A 8 -21.97 -8.02 -9.20
N ARG A 9 -21.29 -8.47 -8.14
CA ARG A 9 -21.86 -9.30 -7.07
C ARG A 9 -22.35 -8.49 -5.87
N GLY A 10 -22.39 -7.15 -5.98
CA GLY A 10 -22.91 -6.25 -4.96
C GLY A 10 -21.92 -5.88 -3.84
N PHE A 11 -20.63 -6.06 -4.09
CA PHE A 11 -19.58 -5.51 -3.22
C PHE A 11 -19.29 -4.07 -3.62
N GLY A 12 -19.28 -3.17 -2.63
CA GLY A 12 -18.87 -1.78 -2.81
C GLY A 12 -17.36 -1.59 -2.64
N PRO A 13 -16.83 -0.40 -2.97
CA PRO A 13 -15.43 -0.04 -2.82
C PRO A 13 -14.76 -0.48 -1.52
N ALA A 14 -15.41 -0.36 -0.36
CA ALA A 14 -14.78 -0.76 0.91
C ALA A 14 -14.47 -2.26 0.97
N ARG A 15 -15.37 -3.10 0.43
CA ARG A 15 -15.16 -4.56 0.40
C ARG A 15 -14.17 -4.98 -0.68
N HIS A 16 -14.11 -4.25 -1.80
CA HIS A 16 -13.05 -4.49 -2.78
C HIS A 16 -11.67 -4.13 -2.23
N ALA A 17 -11.55 -3.07 -1.42
CA ALA A 17 -10.30 -2.73 -0.75
C ALA A 17 -9.91 -3.78 0.30
N GLU A 18 -10.85 -4.27 1.11
CA GLU A 18 -10.60 -5.40 2.02
C GLU A 18 -10.15 -6.65 1.24
N LEU A 19 -10.79 -6.95 0.12
CA LEU A 19 -10.39 -8.06 -0.75
C LEU A 19 -9.02 -7.83 -1.41
N ALA A 20 -8.67 -6.60 -1.76
CA ALA A 20 -7.35 -6.26 -2.29
C ALA A 20 -6.24 -6.51 -1.26
N LEU A 21 -6.47 -6.17 0.02
CA LEU A 21 -5.55 -6.51 1.12
C LEU A 21 -5.36 -8.02 1.25
N LEU A 22 -6.42 -8.81 1.08
CA LEU A 22 -6.35 -10.27 1.15
C LEU A 22 -5.67 -10.89 -0.08
N LEU A 23 -5.96 -10.38 -1.28
CA LEU A 23 -5.39 -10.87 -2.53
C LEU A 23 -3.92 -10.50 -2.69
N GLU A 24 -3.49 -9.36 -2.15
CA GLU A 24 -2.10 -8.94 -2.16
C GLU A 24 -1.21 -9.96 -1.43
N VAL A 25 -1.51 -10.26 -0.16
CA VAL A 25 -0.74 -11.25 0.60
C VAL A 25 -0.94 -12.68 0.07
N ALA A 26 -2.08 -12.97 -0.57
CA ALA A 26 -2.32 -14.26 -1.20
C ALA A 26 -1.62 -14.42 -2.56
N GLY A 27 -1.17 -13.33 -3.19
CA GLY A 27 -0.30 -13.38 -4.36
C GLY A 27 0.97 -14.15 -4.01
N THR A 28 1.37 -15.13 -4.80
CA THR A 28 2.52 -15.98 -4.45
C THR A 28 3.22 -16.44 -5.72
N PRO A 29 4.55 -16.38 -5.80
CA PRO A 29 5.49 -15.85 -4.79
C PRO A 29 5.47 -14.32 -4.67
N LYS A 30 5.80 -13.81 -3.47
CA LYS A 30 6.16 -12.39 -3.25
C LYS A 30 7.57 -12.29 -2.68
N PRO A 31 8.60 -12.11 -3.53
CA PRO A 31 9.96 -12.13 -3.05
C PRO A 31 10.26 -11.19 -1.88
N GLY A 32 10.67 -11.76 -0.74
CA GLY A 32 11.05 -11.03 0.47
C GLY A 32 9.91 -10.66 1.42
N ASN A 33 8.66 -10.77 0.96
CA ASN A 33 7.47 -10.46 1.75
C ASN A 33 6.88 -11.72 2.40
N VAL A 34 5.95 -11.51 3.33
CA VAL A 34 5.01 -12.55 3.74
C VAL A 34 4.10 -12.90 2.57
N ASP A 35 3.92 -14.19 2.32
CA ASP A 35 2.97 -14.74 1.35
C ASP A 35 2.39 -16.07 1.86
N ARG A 36 1.62 -16.79 1.04
CA ARG A 36 1.00 -18.08 1.45
C ARG A 36 2.00 -19.17 1.84
N LYS A 37 3.26 -19.04 1.45
CA LYS A 37 4.31 -20.04 1.67
C LYS A 37 5.38 -19.57 2.65
N ARG A 38 5.43 -18.27 2.97
CA ARG A 38 6.53 -17.65 3.71
C ARG A 38 6.00 -16.71 4.78
N ASP A 39 6.46 -16.95 6.01
CA ASP A 39 6.37 -16.01 7.12
C ASP A 39 7.73 -15.33 7.35
N LEU A 40 7.72 -14.19 8.03
CA LEU A 40 8.90 -13.53 8.60
C LEU A 40 8.93 -13.75 10.13
N SER A 41 10.05 -13.44 10.80
CA SER A 41 10.29 -13.83 12.21
C SER A 41 9.14 -13.53 13.18
N ASP A 42 8.56 -12.33 13.06
CA ASP A 42 7.52 -11.83 13.96
C ASP A 42 6.25 -11.41 13.19
N LEU A 43 6.19 -11.74 11.90
CA LEU A 43 5.14 -11.28 11.00
C LEU A 43 4.71 -12.44 10.09
N HIS A 44 3.49 -12.94 10.29
CA HIS A 44 3.01 -14.17 9.66
C HIS A 44 1.81 -13.91 8.75
N PHE A 45 1.49 -14.85 7.88
CA PHE A 45 0.36 -14.76 6.95
C PHE A 45 -0.98 -14.44 7.65
N GLU A 46 -1.27 -15.08 8.79
CA GLU A 46 -2.51 -14.86 9.54
C GLU A 46 -2.63 -13.44 10.11
N HIS A 47 -1.49 -12.77 10.36
CA HIS A 47 -1.46 -11.38 10.77
C HIS A 47 -2.02 -10.47 9.69
N PHE A 48 -1.68 -10.71 8.42
CA PHE A 48 -2.23 -9.97 7.28
C PHE A 48 -3.72 -10.25 7.07
N LEU A 49 -4.14 -11.52 7.15
CA LEU A 49 -5.57 -11.86 7.04
C LEU A 49 -6.41 -11.16 8.12
N THR A 50 -5.91 -11.18 9.35
CA THR A 50 -6.58 -10.54 10.50
C THR A 50 -6.53 -9.02 10.37
N GLY A 51 -5.41 -8.47 9.90
CA GLY A 51 -5.22 -7.05 9.63
C GLY A 51 -6.21 -6.52 8.60
N ALA A 52 -6.40 -7.23 7.47
CA ALA A 52 -7.36 -6.88 6.44
C ALA A 52 -8.80 -6.78 6.98
N VAL A 53 -9.22 -7.77 7.77
CA VAL A 53 -10.53 -7.75 8.45
C VAL A 53 -10.62 -6.60 9.46
N GLY A 54 -9.54 -6.33 10.19
CA GLY A 54 -9.43 -5.22 11.14
C GLY A 54 -9.60 -3.85 10.48
N SER A 55 -9.05 -3.66 9.28
CA SER A 55 -9.13 -2.41 8.53
C SER A 55 -10.52 -2.07 7.99
N ALA A 56 -11.44 -3.04 7.95
CA ALA A 56 -12.72 -2.91 7.28
C ALA A 56 -13.58 -1.73 7.77
N SER A 57 -13.48 -1.33 9.06
CA SER A 57 -14.20 -0.17 9.56
C SER A 57 -13.70 1.16 8.98
N GLY A 58 -12.38 1.33 8.86
CA GLY A 58 -11.82 2.55 8.27
C GLY A 58 -12.08 2.62 6.76
N LEU A 59 -12.01 1.49 6.07
CA LEU A 59 -12.36 1.40 4.64
C LEU A 59 -13.84 1.76 4.39
N ARG A 60 -14.77 1.31 5.26
CA ARG A 60 -16.17 1.73 5.19
C ARG A 60 -16.36 3.21 5.46
N LEU A 61 -15.63 3.80 6.41
CA LEU A 61 -15.67 5.25 6.62
C LEU A 61 -15.23 6.03 5.37
N ALA A 62 -14.20 5.55 4.68
CA ALA A 62 -13.75 6.12 3.41
C ALA A 62 -14.87 6.10 2.36
N GLU A 63 -15.53 4.93 2.19
CA GLU A 63 -16.67 4.75 1.28
C GLU A 63 -17.87 5.63 1.65
N ASP A 64 -18.18 5.77 2.94
CA ASP A 64 -19.31 6.55 3.48
C ASP A 64 -19.05 8.08 3.47
N GLY A 65 -17.88 8.51 3.03
CA GLY A 65 -17.60 9.94 2.83
C GLY A 65 -16.84 10.62 3.98
N ALA A 66 -16.27 9.88 4.94
CA ALA A 66 -15.39 10.44 5.96
C ALA A 66 -14.12 11.06 5.35
N THR A 67 -13.43 11.90 6.13
CA THR A 67 -12.15 12.48 5.70
C THR A 67 -11.08 11.40 5.58
N VAL A 68 -10.10 11.61 4.70
CA VAL A 68 -9.08 10.61 4.35
C VAL A 68 -8.26 10.23 5.58
N GLY A 69 -7.80 11.20 6.37
CA GLY A 69 -7.01 10.94 7.57
C GLY A 69 -7.79 10.17 8.62
N ALA A 70 -9.05 10.52 8.89
CA ALA A 70 -9.87 9.83 9.90
C ALA A 70 -10.16 8.36 9.50
N ALA A 71 -10.47 8.14 8.22
CA ALA A 71 -10.66 6.80 7.68
C ALA A 71 -9.37 5.97 7.74
N PHE A 72 -8.23 6.58 7.40
CA PHE A 72 -6.91 5.97 7.46
C PHE A 72 -6.49 5.58 8.88
N GLU A 73 -6.55 6.51 9.84
CA GLU A 73 -6.24 6.26 11.26
C GLU A 73 -7.10 5.11 11.81
N THR A 74 -8.41 5.12 11.52
CA THR A 74 -9.33 4.04 11.93
C THR A 74 -8.97 2.71 11.29
N ALA A 75 -8.56 2.69 10.01
CA ALA A 75 -8.17 1.47 9.32
C ALA A 75 -6.88 0.88 9.90
N VAL A 76 -5.91 1.73 10.23
CA VAL A 76 -4.63 1.33 10.83
C VAL A 76 -4.82 0.86 12.27
N GLU A 77 -5.62 1.55 13.08
CA GLU A 77 -5.96 1.11 14.45
C GLU A 77 -6.64 -0.27 14.45
N GLY A 78 -7.54 -0.49 13.49
CA GLY A 78 -8.20 -1.79 13.32
C GLY A 78 -7.23 -2.88 12.89
N MET A 79 -6.37 -2.58 11.91
CA MET A 79 -5.33 -3.47 11.40
C MET A 79 -4.37 -3.93 12.50
N SER A 80 -3.94 -3.02 13.39
CA SER A 80 -2.88 -3.29 14.38
C SER A 80 -3.27 -4.31 15.46
N ARG A 81 -4.56 -4.62 15.62
CA ARG A 81 -5.09 -5.53 16.66
C ARG A 81 -4.70 -7.00 16.49
N GLN A 82 -4.09 -7.35 15.36
CA GLN A 82 -3.66 -8.71 15.01
C GLN A 82 -2.43 -9.20 15.82
N GLY A 83 -1.58 -8.30 16.32
CA GLY A 83 -0.48 -8.62 17.26
C GLY A 83 0.95 -8.68 16.68
N GLY A 84 1.13 -8.77 15.37
CA GLY A 84 2.41 -8.77 14.65
C GLY A 84 2.88 -7.40 14.16
N GLY A 85 2.38 -6.29 14.73
CA GLY A 85 2.77 -4.93 14.35
C GLY A 85 2.20 -4.46 13.00
N ASN A 86 3.05 -3.88 12.15
CA ASN A 86 2.66 -3.34 10.85
C ASN A 86 2.56 -4.46 9.79
N THR A 87 1.35 -4.73 9.32
CA THR A 87 1.12 -5.61 8.16
C THR A 87 1.00 -4.82 6.87
N GLN A 88 0.12 -3.80 6.84
CA GLN A 88 -0.39 -3.20 5.60
C GLN A 88 -0.61 -1.69 5.71
N PHE A 89 0.19 -0.98 6.51
CA PHE A 89 0.07 0.47 6.68
C PHE A 89 0.17 1.24 5.35
N GLY A 90 1.16 0.94 4.52
CA GLY A 90 1.34 1.60 3.22
C GLY A 90 0.23 1.23 2.22
N CYS A 91 -0.22 -0.01 2.22
CA CYS A 91 -1.40 -0.43 1.46
C CYS A 91 -2.61 0.44 1.80
N LEU A 92 -2.91 0.63 3.09
CA LEU A 92 -4.03 1.48 3.54
C LEU A 92 -3.83 2.95 3.15
N LEU A 93 -2.59 3.43 3.16
CA LEU A 93 -2.26 4.80 2.77
C LEU A 93 -2.60 5.06 1.30
N LEU A 94 -2.41 4.06 0.44
CA LEU A 94 -2.79 4.15 -0.97
C LEU A 94 -4.28 3.84 -1.20
N LEU A 95 -4.85 2.88 -0.47
CA LEU A 95 -6.22 2.42 -0.67
C LEU A 95 -7.27 3.45 -0.26
N VAL A 96 -7.12 4.12 0.88
CA VAL A 96 -8.16 5.04 1.40
C VAL A 96 -8.56 6.14 0.40
N PRO A 97 -7.64 6.89 -0.22
CA PRO A 97 -8.01 7.87 -1.25
C PRO A 97 -8.62 7.23 -2.51
N LEU A 98 -8.19 6.01 -2.89
CA LEU A 98 -8.77 5.28 -4.02
C LEU A 98 -10.22 4.83 -3.72
N VAL A 99 -10.51 4.33 -2.52
CA VAL A 99 -11.86 3.98 -2.07
C VAL A 99 -12.78 5.20 -2.12
N ARG A 100 -12.30 6.36 -1.65
CA ARG A 100 -13.02 7.65 -1.72
C ARG A 100 -13.35 8.04 -3.16
N ALA A 101 -12.37 7.94 -4.06
CA ALA A 101 -12.57 8.25 -5.47
C ALA A 101 -13.56 7.29 -6.13
N ALA A 102 -13.48 5.99 -5.83
CA ALA A 102 -14.40 4.98 -6.33
C ALA A 102 -15.84 5.18 -5.83
N ALA A 103 -16.02 5.45 -4.54
CA ALA A 103 -17.34 5.73 -3.96
C ALA A 103 -17.99 6.99 -4.56
N ALA A 104 -17.19 7.98 -4.98
CA ALA A 104 -17.64 9.16 -5.70
C ALA A 104 -17.89 8.93 -7.21
N GLY A 105 -17.65 7.71 -7.73
CA GLY A 105 -17.75 7.39 -9.15
C GLY A 105 -16.66 8.03 -10.01
N ALA A 106 -15.52 8.36 -9.42
CA ALA A 106 -14.43 9.12 -10.03
C ALA A 106 -13.08 8.39 -9.96
N LEU A 107 -13.07 7.05 -9.92
CA LEU A 107 -11.84 6.25 -9.86
C LEU A 107 -10.99 6.40 -11.14
N SER A 108 -10.11 7.38 -11.12
CA SER A 108 -9.21 7.79 -12.20
C SER A 108 -8.03 8.57 -11.60
N PRO A 109 -6.92 8.75 -12.32
CA PRO A 109 -5.81 9.58 -11.85
C PRO A 109 -6.26 11.00 -11.43
N ASP A 110 -7.13 11.64 -12.22
CA ASP A 110 -7.64 12.98 -11.91
C ASP A 110 -8.54 12.96 -10.67
N GLY A 111 -9.48 12.00 -10.58
CA GLY A 111 -10.40 11.93 -9.45
C GLY A 111 -9.72 11.58 -8.12
N VAL A 112 -8.70 10.71 -8.11
CA VAL A 112 -7.91 10.46 -6.90
C VAL A 112 -7.03 11.67 -6.57
N THR A 113 -6.50 12.39 -7.56
CA THR A 113 -5.75 13.64 -7.38
C THR A 113 -6.62 14.70 -6.69
N ASP A 114 -7.88 14.83 -7.11
CA ASP A 114 -8.85 15.73 -6.46
C ASP A 114 -9.09 15.33 -5.00
N VAL A 115 -9.24 14.03 -4.72
CA VAL A 115 -9.39 13.51 -3.35
C VAL A 115 -8.18 13.87 -2.49
N VAL A 116 -6.95 13.54 -2.91
CA VAL A 116 -5.77 13.78 -2.08
C VAL A 116 -5.50 15.28 -1.91
N ARG A 117 -5.68 16.10 -2.95
CA ARG A 117 -5.52 17.56 -2.84
C ARG A 117 -6.59 18.24 -2.00
N SER A 118 -7.73 17.60 -1.77
CA SER A 118 -8.78 18.09 -0.87
C SER A 118 -8.50 17.80 0.61
N THR A 119 -7.43 17.06 0.92
CA THR A 119 -7.06 16.78 2.30
C THR A 119 -6.69 18.05 3.07
N THR A 120 -6.84 17.98 4.38
CA THR A 120 -6.71 19.12 5.28
C THR A 120 -5.59 18.90 6.29
N VAL A 121 -5.34 19.91 7.11
CA VAL A 121 -4.43 19.79 8.27
C VAL A 121 -4.94 18.73 9.25
N ASP A 122 -6.25 18.59 9.42
CA ASP A 122 -6.81 17.56 10.31
C ASP A 122 -6.55 16.15 9.75
N ASP A 123 -6.57 15.99 8.43
CA ASP A 123 -6.16 14.73 7.80
C ASP A 123 -4.68 14.41 8.06
N ALA A 124 -3.80 15.42 8.02
CA ALA A 124 -2.39 15.26 8.36
C ALA A 124 -2.23 14.85 9.84
N VAL A 125 -2.95 15.49 10.76
CA VAL A 125 -2.90 15.14 12.19
C VAL A 125 -3.32 13.68 12.41
N SER A 126 -4.42 13.23 11.79
CA SER A 126 -4.84 11.82 11.87
C SER A 126 -3.83 10.85 11.24
N PHE A 127 -3.21 11.22 10.11
CA PHE A 127 -2.12 10.43 9.52
C PHE A 127 -0.95 10.27 10.48
N TYR A 128 -0.51 11.34 11.16
CA TYR A 128 0.55 11.25 12.15
C TYR A 128 0.14 10.38 13.35
N ARG A 129 -1.08 10.51 13.86
CA ARG A 129 -1.60 9.65 14.94
C ARG A 129 -1.61 8.17 14.58
N ALA A 130 -1.80 7.82 13.31
CA ALA A 130 -1.76 6.43 12.87
C ALA A 130 -0.41 5.73 13.15
N PHE A 131 0.70 6.47 13.21
CA PHE A 131 2.01 5.94 13.60
C PHE A 131 2.09 5.53 15.08
N GLU A 132 1.15 5.97 15.93
CA GLU A 132 1.09 5.52 17.33
C GLU A 132 0.51 4.10 17.47
N HIS A 133 -0.11 3.57 16.40
CA HIS A 133 -0.71 2.24 16.41
C HIS A 133 0.23 1.12 15.96
N VAL A 134 1.28 1.46 15.20
CA VAL A 134 2.20 0.49 14.60
C VAL A 134 3.61 1.06 14.45
N ASP A 135 4.61 0.19 14.56
CA ASP A 135 5.99 0.54 14.25
C ASP A 135 6.21 0.51 12.74
N VAL A 136 6.28 1.69 12.11
CA VAL A 136 6.57 1.84 10.68
C VAL A 136 8.05 2.17 10.50
N ALA A 137 8.75 1.41 9.65
CA ALA A 137 10.10 1.76 9.23
C ALA A 137 10.05 3.04 8.40
N VAL A 138 10.65 4.10 8.92
CA VAL A 138 10.74 5.42 8.26
C VAL A 138 12.19 5.88 8.28
N GLY A 139 12.61 6.53 7.19
CA GLY A 139 13.91 7.19 7.14
C GLY A 139 14.01 8.35 8.12
N ASP A 140 15.22 8.90 8.25
CA ASP A 140 15.41 10.08 9.11
C ASP A 140 14.62 11.30 8.58
N PRO A 141 14.05 12.11 9.49
CA PRO A 141 13.31 13.30 9.11
C PRO A 141 14.25 14.31 8.43
N PRO A 142 13.71 15.23 7.62
CA PRO A 142 14.48 16.35 7.09
C PRO A 142 15.18 17.10 8.23
N GLU A 143 16.49 17.37 8.08
CA GLU A 143 17.28 18.06 9.11
C GLU A 143 16.73 19.45 9.47
N ASP A 144 16.03 20.08 8.53
CA ASP A 144 15.43 21.42 8.65
C ASP A 144 14.01 21.42 9.22
N ALA A 145 13.40 20.24 9.46
CA ALA A 145 12.05 20.12 10.01
C ALA A 145 11.89 18.93 10.98
N PRO A 146 12.70 18.86 12.07
CA PRO A 146 12.61 17.76 13.04
C PRO A 146 11.25 17.70 13.76
N ASP A 147 10.53 18.82 13.81
CA ASP A 147 9.22 18.87 14.43
C ASP A 147 8.13 18.15 13.62
N LEU A 148 8.40 17.85 12.35
CA LEU A 148 7.53 17.11 11.42
C LEU A 148 7.90 15.62 11.31
N ASP A 149 8.76 15.11 12.18
CA ASP A 149 9.03 13.68 12.26
C ASP A 149 7.74 12.90 12.59
N VAL A 150 7.35 12.01 11.68
CA VAL A 150 6.13 11.18 11.82
C VAL A 150 6.12 10.34 13.09
N ARG A 151 7.31 9.99 13.61
CA ARG A 151 7.47 9.25 14.88
C ARG A 151 6.99 10.05 16.10
N ARG A 152 6.73 11.35 15.96
CA ARG A 152 6.16 12.17 17.03
C ARG A 152 4.66 11.94 17.22
N GLY A 153 3.98 11.28 16.29
CA GLY A 153 2.54 11.02 16.37
C GLY A 153 1.73 12.30 16.59
N ALA A 154 0.82 12.28 17.56
CA ALA A 154 0.04 13.44 18.00
C ALA A 154 0.92 14.64 18.42
N GLY A 155 2.17 14.40 18.83
CA GLY A 155 3.12 15.46 19.19
C GLY A 155 3.51 16.40 18.04
N ALA A 156 3.26 16.03 16.78
CA ALA A 156 3.49 16.89 15.62
C ALA A 156 2.33 17.87 15.33
N GLU A 157 1.19 17.75 16.03
CA GLU A 157 -0.04 18.50 15.70
C GLU A 157 0.17 20.02 15.69
N SER A 158 0.87 20.58 16.69
CA SER A 158 1.14 22.02 16.73
C SER A 158 1.95 22.48 15.51
N ALA A 159 2.99 21.74 15.13
CA ALA A 159 3.84 22.09 14.00
C ALA A 159 3.08 22.03 12.67
N LEU A 160 2.26 20.99 12.47
CA LEU A 160 1.40 20.85 11.29
C LEU A 160 0.42 22.02 11.17
N ARG A 161 -0.21 22.43 12.27
CA ARG A 161 -1.16 23.55 12.31
C ARG A 161 -0.48 24.90 12.11
N GLU A 162 0.65 25.16 12.75
CA GLU A 162 1.42 26.39 12.60
C GLU A 162 1.88 26.62 11.16
N GLN A 163 2.28 25.54 10.48
CA GLN A 163 2.71 25.57 9.09
C GLN A 163 1.55 25.38 8.08
N SER A 164 0.32 25.14 8.57
CA SER A 164 -0.86 24.86 7.75
C SER A 164 -0.67 23.73 6.75
N LEU A 165 0.03 22.65 7.15
CA LEU A 165 0.34 21.52 6.27
C LEU A 165 -0.83 20.56 6.20
N THR A 166 -1.39 20.41 5.00
CA THR A 166 -2.35 19.36 4.67
C THR A 166 -1.65 18.01 4.53
N LEU A 167 -2.43 16.92 4.51
CA LEU A 167 -1.85 15.60 4.26
C LEU A 167 -1.17 15.52 2.88
N PHE A 168 -1.76 16.18 1.86
CA PHE A 168 -1.12 16.30 0.55
C PHE A 168 0.23 17.00 0.63
N ASP A 169 0.35 18.12 1.36
CA ASP A 169 1.62 18.83 1.51
C ASP A 169 2.70 17.96 2.17
N VAL A 170 2.32 17.12 3.14
CA VAL A 170 3.22 16.16 3.79
C VAL A 170 3.72 15.11 2.80
N MET A 171 2.81 14.56 1.97
CA MET A 171 3.16 13.58 0.94
C MET A 171 4.02 14.19 -0.16
N GLU A 172 3.68 15.38 -0.64
CA GLU A 172 4.44 16.09 -1.69
C GLU A 172 5.89 16.34 -1.25
N ARG A 173 6.11 16.75 0.01
CA ARG A 173 7.47 16.92 0.58
C ARG A 173 8.25 15.61 0.70
N SER A 174 7.55 14.48 0.77
CA SER A 174 8.15 13.15 0.98
C SER A 174 8.37 12.39 -0.34
N ALA A 175 7.78 12.85 -1.45
CA ALA A 175 7.77 12.17 -2.74
C ALA A 175 9.18 11.87 -3.29
N GLU A 176 10.19 12.70 -3.03
CA GLU A 176 11.55 12.37 -3.51
C GLU A 176 12.13 11.10 -2.87
N ARG A 177 11.68 10.72 -1.67
CA ARG A 177 12.29 9.66 -0.85
C ARG A 177 11.37 8.47 -0.60
N ASP A 178 10.07 8.64 -0.75
CA ASP A 178 9.06 7.61 -0.47
C ASP A 178 8.17 7.38 -1.69
N ALA A 179 8.07 6.13 -2.15
CA ALA A 179 7.34 5.82 -3.37
C ALA A 179 5.80 5.83 -3.18
N ASN A 180 5.29 5.59 -1.97
CA ASN A 180 3.87 5.78 -1.68
C ASN A 180 3.50 7.27 -1.75
N ALA A 181 4.38 8.14 -1.24
CA ALA A 181 4.25 9.58 -1.35
C ALA A 181 4.36 10.07 -2.80
N ARG A 182 5.18 9.42 -3.66
CA ARG A 182 5.19 9.69 -5.11
C ARG A 182 3.87 9.38 -5.77
N GLU A 183 3.23 8.26 -5.45
CA GLU A 183 1.91 7.94 -5.99
C GLU A 183 0.88 9.01 -5.62
N TRP A 184 0.91 9.48 -4.37
CA TRP A 184 0.07 10.60 -3.91
C TRP A 184 0.30 11.90 -4.69
N ALA A 185 1.56 12.28 -4.91
CA ALA A 185 1.91 13.50 -5.65
C ALA A 185 1.69 13.37 -7.17
N GLY A 186 1.80 12.16 -7.71
CA GLY A 186 1.82 11.84 -9.13
C GLY A 186 0.52 11.27 -9.70
N GLY A 187 -0.58 11.26 -8.94
CA GLY A 187 -1.88 10.79 -9.42
C GLY A 187 -1.98 9.27 -9.56
N PHE A 188 -1.19 8.53 -8.77
CA PHE A 188 -1.22 7.06 -8.68
C PHE A 188 -0.89 6.35 -10.02
N GLU A 189 0.05 6.92 -10.79
CA GLU A 189 0.34 6.45 -12.14
C GLU A 189 0.77 4.98 -12.18
N ARG A 190 1.67 4.55 -11.27
CA ARG A 190 2.15 3.16 -11.23
C ARG A 190 1.04 2.21 -10.81
N THR A 191 0.22 2.61 -9.84
CA THR A 191 -0.97 1.88 -9.39
C THR A 191 -1.91 1.61 -10.56
N PHE A 192 -2.30 2.65 -11.31
CA PHE A 192 -3.22 2.49 -12.43
C PHE A 192 -2.64 1.64 -13.57
N ARG A 193 -1.34 1.80 -13.87
CA ARG A 193 -0.65 0.99 -14.88
C ARG A 193 -0.60 -0.49 -14.49
N ALA A 194 -0.20 -0.79 -13.26
CA ALA A 194 -0.16 -2.15 -12.76
C ALA A 194 -1.57 -2.78 -12.68
N ALA A 195 -2.61 -1.98 -12.42
CA ALA A 195 -3.98 -2.46 -12.44
C ALA A 195 -4.42 -2.94 -13.82
N GLU A 196 -3.99 -2.29 -14.90
CA GLU A 196 -4.23 -2.78 -16.27
C GLU A 196 -3.55 -4.13 -16.50
N SER A 197 -2.28 -4.28 -16.07
CA SER A 197 -1.56 -5.57 -16.17
C SER A 197 -2.30 -6.70 -15.42
N ILE A 198 -2.81 -6.42 -14.21
CA ILE A 198 -3.60 -7.39 -13.43
C ILE A 198 -4.93 -7.72 -14.13
N LEU A 199 -5.60 -6.72 -14.71
CA LEU A 199 -6.87 -6.89 -15.39
C LEU A 199 -6.74 -7.74 -16.66
N GLU A 200 -5.74 -7.44 -17.48
CA GLU A 200 -5.48 -8.07 -18.78
C GLU A 200 -4.73 -9.41 -18.67
N GLY A 201 -4.04 -9.66 -17.55
CA GLY A 201 -3.27 -10.87 -17.33
C GLY A 201 -4.11 -12.16 -17.39
N ASP A 202 -3.47 -13.28 -17.69
CA ASP A 202 -4.13 -14.60 -17.72
C ASP A 202 -4.03 -15.34 -16.38
N GLY A 203 -4.85 -16.38 -16.18
CA GLY A 203 -4.74 -17.27 -15.02
C GLY A 203 -5.39 -16.71 -13.74
N PRO A 204 -5.15 -17.35 -12.58
CA PRO A 204 -5.68 -16.92 -11.28
C PRO A 204 -5.23 -15.50 -10.91
N VAL A 205 -6.09 -14.71 -10.27
CA VAL A 205 -5.74 -13.32 -9.90
C VAL A 205 -4.54 -13.26 -8.95
N THR A 206 -4.37 -14.24 -8.06
CA THR A 206 -3.17 -14.33 -7.22
C THR A 206 -1.86 -14.37 -8.02
N ASP A 207 -1.88 -15.03 -9.17
CA ASP A 207 -0.70 -15.17 -10.04
C ASP A 207 -0.48 -13.90 -10.88
N ARG A 208 -1.55 -13.16 -11.16
CA ARG A 208 -1.48 -11.82 -11.80
C ARG A 208 -0.92 -10.78 -10.83
N VAL A 209 -1.38 -10.81 -9.58
CA VAL A 209 -0.87 -9.98 -8.48
C VAL A 209 0.62 -10.25 -8.22
N ALA A 210 1.04 -11.52 -8.19
CA ALA A 210 2.44 -11.90 -8.05
C ALA A 210 3.31 -11.39 -9.22
N ARG A 211 2.84 -11.51 -10.46
CA ARG A 211 3.53 -10.95 -11.64
C ARG A 211 3.61 -9.42 -11.59
N ALA A 212 2.53 -8.73 -11.25
CA ALA A 212 2.53 -7.28 -11.13
C ALA A 212 3.53 -6.79 -10.06
N PHE A 213 3.70 -7.55 -8.97
CA PHE A 213 4.76 -7.27 -7.99
C PHE A 213 6.15 -7.36 -8.59
N LEU A 214 6.45 -8.46 -9.31
CA LEU A 214 7.75 -8.64 -9.95
C LEU A 214 8.02 -7.54 -10.98
N ASP A 215 7.03 -7.23 -11.82
CA ASP A 215 7.13 -6.17 -12.83
C ASP A 215 7.45 -4.81 -12.18
N LEU A 216 6.66 -4.41 -11.16
CA LEU A 216 6.87 -3.16 -10.43
C LEU A 216 8.23 -3.11 -9.73
N LEU A 217 8.73 -4.25 -9.23
CA LEU A 217 10.02 -4.36 -8.58
C LEU A 217 11.19 -4.12 -9.55
N THR A 218 10.99 -4.27 -10.86
CA THR A 218 12.01 -3.95 -11.88
C THR A 218 12.01 -2.48 -12.32
N GLU A 219 10.96 -1.71 -12.00
CA GLU A 219 10.81 -0.33 -12.49
C GLU A 219 11.62 0.68 -11.69
N GLU A 220 11.59 0.58 -10.36
CA GLU A 220 12.24 1.52 -9.44
C GLU A 220 12.77 0.81 -8.18
N PRO A 221 13.85 1.32 -7.54
CA PRO A 221 14.29 0.83 -6.25
C PRO A 221 13.17 0.93 -5.20
N ASP A 222 12.91 -0.17 -4.50
CA ASP A 222 11.93 -0.19 -3.41
C ASP A 222 12.41 0.66 -2.23
N THR A 223 11.61 1.65 -1.82
CA THR A 223 12.02 2.64 -0.82
C THR A 223 12.16 2.05 0.60
N LEU A 224 11.46 0.97 0.93
CA LEU A 224 11.67 0.25 2.19
C LEU A 224 13.00 -0.51 2.16
N VAL A 225 13.35 -1.14 1.03
CA VAL A 225 14.66 -1.78 0.85
C VAL A 225 15.78 -0.74 0.92
N VAL A 226 15.63 0.42 0.26
CA VAL A 226 16.60 1.53 0.35
C VAL A 226 16.77 1.96 1.81
N THR A 227 15.68 2.08 2.57
CA THR A 227 15.72 2.53 3.97
C THR A 227 16.45 1.52 4.87
N ASN A 228 16.20 0.23 4.69
CA ASN A 228 16.74 -0.82 5.57
C ASN A 228 18.13 -1.33 5.15
N HIS A 229 18.43 -1.34 3.85
CA HIS A 229 19.63 -1.98 3.27
C HIS A 229 20.46 -1.06 2.37
N GLY A 230 19.95 0.12 2.03
CA GLY A 230 20.62 1.09 1.18
C GLY A 230 20.41 0.89 -0.32
N GLU A 231 20.72 1.94 -1.07
CA GLU A 231 20.48 2.05 -2.51
C GLU A 231 21.13 0.93 -3.35
N ALA A 232 22.32 0.47 -2.95
CA ALA A 232 23.03 -0.58 -3.69
C ALA A 232 22.28 -1.92 -3.64
N VAL A 233 21.72 -2.27 -2.48
CA VAL A 233 20.92 -3.50 -2.31
C VAL A 233 19.59 -3.37 -3.05
N ALA A 234 18.94 -2.21 -2.99
CA ALA A 234 17.70 -1.99 -3.72
C ALA A 234 17.87 -2.14 -5.24
N ARG A 235 19.03 -1.75 -5.81
CA ARG A 235 19.34 -1.99 -7.22
C ARG A 235 19.65 -3.46 -7.54
N ASP A 236 20.37 -4.15 -6.66
CA ASP A 236 20.59 -5.61 -6.79
C ASP A 236 19.26 -6.37 -6.80
N VAL A 237 18.31 -5.95 -5.96
CA VAL A 237 16.94 -6.48 -5.94
C VAL A 237 16.25 -6.33 -7.30
N MET A 238 16.35 -5.15 -7.93
CA MET A 238 15.79 -4.92 -9.27
C MET A 238 16.43 -5.84 -10.31
N ASP A 239 17.76 -5.94 -10.32
CA ASP A 239 18.50 -6.76 -11.28
C ASP A 239 18.14 -8.25 -11.15
N ARG A 240 17.97 -8.74 -9.91
CA ARG A 240 17.57 -10.12 -9.61
C ARG A 240 16.12 -10.38 -9.98
N ALA A 241 15.22 -9.43 -9.72
CA ALA A 241 13.82 -9.50 -10.14
C ALA A 241 13.71 -9.54 -11.68
N ALA A 242 14.50 -8.73 -12.39
CA ALA A 242 14.51 -8.70 -13.86
C ALA A 242 15.06 -10.00 -14.51
N ALA A 243 15.83 -10.79 -13.75
CA ALA A 243 16.35 -12.08 -14.20
C ALA A 243 15.34 -13.25 -14.05
N VAL A 244 14.22 -13.03 -13.36
CA VAL A 244 13.18 -14.05 -13.17
C VAL A 244 12.42 -14.26 -14.47
N SER A 245 12.31 -15.53 -14.92
CA SER A 245 11.59 -15.86 -16.15
C SER A 245 10.10 -16.09 -15.97
N ASP A 246 9.69 -16.60 -14.80
CA ASP A 246 8.33 -17.00 -14.48
C ASP A 246 8.13 -17.10 -12.95
N LEU A 247 6.91 -17.42 -12.52
CA LEU A 247 6.58 -17.52 -11.11
C LEU A 247 7.30 -18.68 -10.40
N ASP A 248 7.66 -19.76 -11.11
CA ASP A 248 8.42 -20.86 -10.51
C ASP A 248 9.84 -20.38 -10.16
N ALA A 249 10.50 -19.65 -11.06
CA ALA A 249 11.79 -19.03 -10.80
C ALA A 249 11.72 -17.95 -9.68
N ALA A 250 10.60 -17.24 -9.56
CA ALA A 250 10.41 -16.29 -8.47
C ALA A 250 10.29 -16.94 -7.09
N GLU A 251 9.94 -18.24 -6.99
CA GLU A 251 9.92 -18.94 -5.70
C GLU A 251 11.33 -19.03 -5.10
N GLU A 252 12.34 -19.31 -5.92
CA GLU A 252 13.74 -19.34 -5.48
C GLU A 252 14.21 -17.94 -5.06
N LEU A 253 13.85 -16.91 -5.83
CA LEU A 253 14.15 -15.52 -5.48
C LEU A 253 13.51 -15.14 -4.14
N ALA A 254 12.27 -15.57 -3.91
CA ALA A 254 11.53 -15.27 -2.70
C ALA A 254 12.16 -15.91 -1.46
N GLU A 255 12.61 -17.15 -1.54
CA GLU A 255 13.37 -17.78 -0.45
C GLU A 255 14.68 -17.04 -0.17
N SER A 256 15.38 -16.62 -1.23
CA SER A 256 16.65 -15.89 -1.09
C SER A 256 16.46 -14.56 -0.37
N PHE A 257 15.48 -13.75 -0.77
CA PHE A 257 15.21 -12.47 -0.12
C PHE A 257 14.77 -12.62 1.34
N VAL A 258 13.94 -13.62 1.65
CA VAL A 258 13.58 -13.92 3.05
C VAL A 258 14.82 -14.30 3.87
N ALA A 259 15.71 -15.15 3.33
CA ALA A 259 16.94 -15.54 4.00
C ALA A 259 17.92 -14.36 4.19
N GLU A 260 17.92 -13.40 3.26
CA GLU A 260 18.73 -12.19 3.30
C GLU A 260 18.08 -11.06 4.14
N GLY A 261 16.83 -11.24 4.58
CA GLY A 261 16.06 -10.23 5.31
C GLY A 261 15.65 -9.03 4.46
N ILE A 262 15.61 -9.18 3.14
CA ILE A 262 15.24 -8.14 2.17
C ILE A 262 13.73 -8.18 1.98
N ASN A 263 13.03 -7.07 2.26
CA ASN A 263 11.57 -6.96 2.12
C ASN A 263 11.18 -5.76 1.25
N PRO A 264 10.77 -5.97 -0.02
CA PRO A 264 10.22 -4.95 -0.91
C PRO A 264 8.76 -4.54 -0.56
N GLY A 265 8.58 -4.03 0.65
CA GLY A 265 7.26 -3.67 1.19
C GLY A 265 6.55 -2.54 0.45
N THR A 266 7.28 -1.53 -0.03
CA THR A 266 6.63 -0.43 -0.76
C THR A 266 6.06 -0.88 -2.11
N THR A 267 6.75 -1.81 -2.77
CA THR A 267 6.25 -2.46 -3.99
C THR A 267 4.98 -3.26 -3.71
N ALA A 268 4.91 -3.93 -2.55
CA ALA A 268 3.70 -4.62 -2.11
C ALA A 268 2.52 -3.66 -1.91
N ASP A 269 2.76 -2.47 -1.35
CA ASP A 269 1.73 -1.44 -1.17
C ASP A 269 1.11 -1.01 -2.51
N ILE A 270 1.94 -0.73 -3.52
CA ILE A 270 1.48 -0.31 -4.86
C ILE A 270 0.70 -1.45 -5.54
N VAL A 271 1.15 -2.70 -5.39
CA VAL A 271 0.41 -3.87 -5.91
C VAL A 271 -0.95 -4.02 -5.23
N CYS A 272 -1.05 -3.76 -3.92
CA CYS A 272 -2.33 -3.77 -3.22
C CYS A 272 -3.31 -2.76 -3.81
N ALA A 273 -2.83 -1.52 -3.99
CA ALA A 273 -3.61 -0.44 -4.60
C ALA A 273 -4.02 -0.78 -6.04
N ALA A 274 -3.12 -1.37 -6.82
CA ALA A 274 -3.39 -1.79 -8.20
C ALA A 274 -4.44 -2.91 -8.26
N THR A 275 -4.38 -3.84 -7.30
CA THR A 275 -5.35 -4.93 -7.16
C THR A 275 -6.74 -4.38 -6.87
N PHE A 276 -6.86 -3.36 -6.01
CA PHE A 276 -8.13 -2.67 -5.77
C PHE A 276 -8.69 -2.05 -7.06
N VAL A 277 -7.88 -1.32 -7.81
CA VAL A 277 -8.32 -0.70 -9.08
C VAL A 277 -8.74 -1.77 -10.09
N ALA A 278 -8.01 -2.88 -10.18
CA ALA A 278 -8.39 -4.01 -11.04
C ALA A 278 -9.72 -4.66 -10.62
N LEU A 279 -10.00 -4.78 -9.31
CA LEU A 279 -11.29 -5.26 -8.79
C LEU A 279 -12.44 -4.32 -9.16
N GLU A 280 -12.26 -3.01 -8.99
CA GLU A 280 -13.24 -1.99 -9.39
C GLU A 280 -13.49 -1.99 -10.91
N ARG A 281 -12.50 -2.38 -11.71
CA ARG A 281 -12.59 -2.54 -13.17
C ARG A 281 -13.05 -3.93 -13.60
N GLY A 282 -13.33 -4.81 -12.65
CA GLY A 282 -13.99 -6.08 -12.90
C GLY A 282 -13.07 -7.25 -13.28
N VAL A 283 -11.84 -7.29 -12.75
CA VAL A 283 -10.98 -8.47 -12.86
C VAL A 283 -11.74 -9.73 -12.37
N PRO A 284 -11.71 -10.85 -13.12
CA PRO A 284 -12.47 -12.04 -12.76
C PRO A 284 -11.80 -12.81 -11.61
N LEU A 285 -12.60 -13.23 -10.62
CA LEU A 285 -12.24 -14.19 -9.56
C LEU A 285 -12.99 -15.51 -9.73
#